data_AF-A0AAD4MHT3-F1
#
_entry.id   AF-A0AAD4MHT3-F1
#
_cell.length_a   1.000
_cell.length_b   1.000
_cell.length_c   1.000
_cell.angle_alpha   90.00
_cell.angle_beta   90.00
_cell.angle_gamma   90.00
#
_symmetry.space_group_name_H-M   'P 1'
#
loop_
_entity.id
_entity.type
_entity.pdbx_description
1 polymer ?
#
loop_
_entity_poly.entity_id
_entity_poly.type
_entity_poly.pdbx_seq_one_letter_code
_entity_poly.pdbx_strand_id
1 'polypeptide(L)' 'MDHPSLGNFLDRLKNAQKSHDRTYEEYVMGKPPQKKRRKYLDADKRILNLVNSFEGRNTVQGRMEYLKGLAYNFVMDQ' A
#
# COMPACT_ATOMS: atom_id res chain seq x y z
N MET A 1 10.33 38.63 -4.29
CA MET A 1 9.31 37.67 -4.74
C MET A 1 9.82 37.07 -6.04
N ASP A 2 10.70 36.08 -5.95
CA ASP A 2 11.23 35.42 -7.13
C ASP A 2 10.20 34.42 -7.64
N HIS A 3 9.59 34.74 -8.79
CA HIS A 3 8.79 33.76 -9.50
C HIS A 3 9.72 32.76 -10.19
N PRO A 4 9.47 31.45 -10.05
CA PRO A 4 10.24 30.45 -10.77
C PRO A 4 10.13 30.70 -12.28
N SER A 5 11.27 30.66 -12.97
CA SER A 5 11.31 30.82 -14.42
C SER A 5 10.55 29.70 -15.13
N LEU A 6 10.15 29.94 -16.38
CA LEU A 6 9.59 28.90 -17.25
C LEU A 6 10.54 27.70 -17.36
N GLY A 7 11.86 27.93 -17.39
CA GLY A 7 12.86 26.87 -17.36
C GLY A 7 12.75 26.01 -16.10
N ASN A 8 12.70 26.64 -14.92
CA ASN A 8 12.53 25.93 -13.64
C ASN A 8 11.23 25.12 -13.60
N PHE A 9 10.15 25.62 -14.21
CA PHE A 9 8.89 24.89 -14.34
C PHE A 9 9.05 23.64 -15.22
N LEU A 10 9.64 23.78 -16.41
CA LEU A 10 9.87 22.68 -17.34
C LEU A 10 10.78 21.60 -16.74
N ASP A 11 11.82 22.01 -16.02
CA ASP A 11 12.75 21.07 -15.37
C ASP A 11 12.05 20.28 -14.25
N ARG A 12 11.21 20.95 -13.45
CA ARG A 12 10.39 20.27 -12.45
C ARG A 12 9.42 19.28 -13.07
N LEU A 13 8.80 19.62 -14.20
CA LEU A 13 7.89 18.74 -14.93
C LEU A 13 8.62 17.49 -15.43
N LYS A 14 9.79 17.65 -16.07
CA LYS A 14 10.63 16.54 -16.53
C LYS A 14 11.05 15.62 -15.39
N ASN A 15 11.40 16.19 -14.24
CA ASN A 15 11.80 15.40 -13.06
C ASN A 15 10.63 14.61 -12.47
N ALA A 16 9.43 15.21 -12.41
CA ALA A 16 8.22 14.51 -12.01
C ALA A 16 7.91 13.34 -12.96
N GLN A 17 7.97 13.58 -14.27
CA GLN A 17 7.74 12.55 -15.28
C GLN A 17 8.74 11.39 -15.14
N LYS A 18 10.04 11.67 -15.04
CA LYS A 18 11.08 10.64 -14.83
C LYS A 18 10.83 9.79 -13.58
N SER A 19 10.34 10.39 -12.49
CA SER A 19 10.00 9.67 -11.26
C SER A 19 8.85 8.69 -11.48
N HIS A 20 7.83 9.10 -12.23
CA HIS A 20 6.70 8.24 -12.58
C HIS A 20 7.08 7.13 -13.56
N ASP A 21 7.83 7.46 -14.62
CA ASP A 21 8.29 6.50 -15.62
C ASP A 21 9.13 5.40 -14.95
N ARG A 22 10.07 5.78 -14.08
CA ARG A 22 10.84 4.82 -13.28
C ARG A 22 9.93 3.93 -12.43
N THR A 23 8.94 4.49 -11.74
CA THR A 23 8.02 3.71 -10.89
C THR A 23 7.24 2.69 -11.73
N TYR A 24 6.84 3.08 -12.94
CA TYR A 24 6.14 2.22 -13.88
C TYR A 24 7.04 1.10 -14.43
N GLU A 25 8.27 1.43 -14.84
CA GLU A 25 9.25 0.44 -15.29
C GLU A 25 9.57 -0.57 -14.18
N GLU A 26 9.77 -0.12 -12.94
CA GLU A 26 9.99 -1.00 -11.79
C GLU A 26 8.79 -1.95 -11.60
N TYR A 27 7.56 -1.48 -11.80
CA TYR A 27 6.36 -2.34 -11.77
C TYR A 27 6.34 -3.36 -12.92
N VAL A 28 6.60 -2.94 -14.16
CA VAL A 28 6.63 -3.83 -15.35
C VAL A 28 7.70 -4.91 -15.21
N MET A 29 8.85 -4.57 -14.60
CA MET A 29 9.92 -5.51 -14.28
C MET A 29 9.56 -6.48 -13.13
N GLY A 30 8.42 -6.30 -12.46
CA GLY A 30 8.02 -7.09 -11.30
C GLY A 30 8.79 -6.77 -10.03
N LYS A 31 9.42 -5.60 -9.92
CA LYS A 31 10.12 -5.21 -8.68
C LYS A 31 9.12 -5.04 -7.53
N PRO A 32 9.53 -5.37 -6.30
CA PRO A 32 8.66 -5.21 -5.15
C PRO A 32 8.30 -3.73 -4.95
N PRO A 33 7.06 -3.44 -4.53
CA PRO A 33 6.60 -2.08 -4.34
C PRO A 33 7.37 -1.38 -3.22
N GLN A 34 7.50 -0.07 -3.32
CA GLN A 34 8.11 0.77 -2.28
C GLN A 34 7.46 0.50 -0.92
N LYS A 35 8.25 0.57 0.18
CA LYS A 35 7.82 0.21 1.54
C LYS A 35 6.46 0.78 1.94
N LYS A 36 6.19 2.05 1.58
CA LYS A 36 4.90 2.72 1.85
C LYS A 36 3.69 2.02 1.21
N ARG A 37 3.83 1.45 0.02
CA ARG A 37 2.76 0.72 -0.68
C ARG A 37 2.68 -0.74 -0.24
N ARG A 38 3.83 -1.33 0.11
CA ARG A 38 3.94 -2.72 0.56
C ARG A 38 3.11 -3.01 1.83
N LYS A 39 3.08 -2.09 2.80
CA LYS A 39 2.26 -2.27 4.02
C LYS A 39 0.76 -2.46 3.73
N TYR A 40 0.21 -1.77 2.73
CA TYR A 40 -1.19 -1.90 2.35
C TYR A 40 -1.46 -3.25 1.69
N LEU A 41 -0.56 -3.68 0.79
CA LEU A 41 -0.67 -4.99 0.14
C LEU A 41 -0.55 -6.14 1.13
N ASP A 42 0.33 -6.00 2.12
CA ASP A 42 0.51 -7.02 3.15
C ASP A 42 -0.66 -7.03 4.15
N ALA A 43 -1.25 -5.88 4.48
CA ALA A 43 -2.49 -5.81 5.26
C ALA A 43 -3.68 -6.42 4.50
N ASP A 44 -3.82 -6.12 3.21
CA ASP A 44 -4.87 -6.68 2.34
C ASP A 44 -4.81 -8.21 2.29
N LYS A 45 -3.61 -8.78 2.06
CA LYS A 45 -3.39 -10.23 2.12
C LYS A 45 -3.77 -10.84 3.47
N ARG A 46 -3.42 -10.18 4.58
CA ARG A 46 -3.75 -10.65 5.94
C ARG A 46 -5.25 -10.61 6.19
N ILE A 47 -5.94 -9.55 5.76
CA ILE A 47 -7.40 -9.43 5.86
C ILE A 47 -8.09 -10.49 5.01
N LEU A 48 -7.68 -10.67 3.75
CA LEU A 48 -8.23 -11.68 2.87
C LEU A 48 -8.11 -13.10 3.47
N ASN A 49 -6.94 -13.42 4.03
CA ASN A 49 -6.73 -14.70 4.73
C ASN A 49 -7.64 -14.86 5.95
N LEU A 50 -7.85 -13.80 6.73
CA LEU A 50 -8.77 -13.82 7.87
C LEU A 50 -10.21 -14.07 7.41
N VAL A 51 -10.68 -13.35 6.39
CA VAL A 51 -12.04 -13.49 5.83
C VAL A 51 -12.26 -14.91 5.30
N ASN A 52 -11.30 -15.44 4.53
CA ASN A 52 -11.38 -16.80 3.99
C ASN A 52 -11.40 -17.89 5.08
N SER A 53 -10.91 -17.59 6.28
CA SER A 53 -10.91 -18.52 7.42
C SER A 53 -12.16 -18.42 8.30
N PHE A 54 -13.13 -17.56 7.97
CA PHE A 54 -14.26 -17.25 8.86
C PHE A 54 -15.17 -18.46 9.14
N GLU A 55 -15.51 -19.25 8.11
CA GLU A 55 -16.43 -20.39 8.23
C GLU A 55 -15.95 -21.46 9.23
N GLY A 56 -14.64 -21.56 9.47
CA GLY A 56 -14.05 -22.47 10.44
C GLY A 56 -14.14 -22.00 11.90
N ARG A 57 -14.59 -20.76 12.17
CA ARG A 57 -14.53 -20.10 13.49
C ARG A 57 -15.89 -20.05 14.18
N ASN A 58 -16.46 -21.22 14.45
CA ASN A 58 -17.82 -21.34 15.00
C ASN A 58 -17.93 -21.04 16.51
N THR A 59 -16.81 -21.05 17.23
CA THR A 59 -16.77 -20.74 18.67
C THR A 59 -16.85 -19.23 18.93
N VAL A 60 -17.32 -18.85 20.11
CA VAL A 60 -17.32 -17.43 20.54
C VAL A 60 -15.90 -16.86 20.54
N GLN A 61 -14.93 -17.64 21.04
CA GLN A 61 -13.51 -17.28 21.04
C GLN A 61 -12.98 -17.05 19.62
N GLY A 62 -13.28 -17.96 18.67
CA GLY A 62 -12.83 -17.85 17.28
C GLY A 62 -13.39 -16.62 16.57
N ARG A 63 -14.65 -16.26 16.83
CA ARG A 63 -15.25 -15.02 16.32
C ARG A 63 -14.61 -13.78 16.92
N MET A 64 -14.22 -13.81 18.20
CA MET A 64 -13.51 -12.70 18.84
C MET A 64 -12.09 -12.51 18.31
N GLU A 65 -11.36 -13.59 18.09
CA GLU A 65 -10.05 -13.55 17.45
C GLU A 65 -10.13 -13.05 16.01
N TYR A 66 -11.20 -13.40 15.28
CA TYR A 66 -11.47 -12.88 13.94
C TYR A 66 -11.64 -11.35 13.94
N LEU A 67 -12.52 -10.81 14.79
CA LEU A 67 -12.76 -9.36 14.84
C LEU A 67 -11.52 -8.58 15.33
N LYS A 68 -10.79 -9.10 16.33
CA LYS A 68 -9.52 -8.51 16.77
C LYS A 68 -8.48 -8.50 15.64
N GLY A 69 -8.37 -9.60 14.90
CA GLY A 69 -7.48 -9.71 13.75
C GLY A 69 -7.81 -8.71 12.64
N LEU A 70 -9.10 -8.52 12.34
CA LEU A 70 -9.54 -7.51 11.38
C LEU A 70 -9.20 -6.09 11.86
N ALA A 71 -9.54 -5.74 13.10
CA ALA A 71 -9.26 -4.43 13.65
C ALA A 71 -7.75 -4.12 13.61
N TYR A 72 -6.92 -5.08 14.01
CA TYR A 72 -5.46 -4.94 13.98
C TYR A 72 -4.92 -4.66 12.57
N ASN A 73 -5.37 -5.43 11.57
CA ASN A 73 -4.91 -5.24 10.19
C ASN A 73 -5.53 -4.02 9.51
N PHE A 74 -6.68 -3.54 9.96
CA PHE A 74 -7.30 -2.32 9.43
C PHE A 74 -6.62 -1.06 9.93
N VAL A 75 -6.28 -1.01 11.23
CA VAL A 75 -5.56 0.13 11.82
C VAL A 75 -4.13 0.24 11.24
N MET A 76 -3.57 -0.89 10.79
CA MET A 76 -2.22 -0.96 10.21
C MET A 76 -1.13 -0.40 11.14
N ASP A 77 -1.21 -0.70 12.43
CA ASP A 77 -0.24 -0.32 13.48
C ASP A 77 1.09 -1.11 13.39
N GLN A 78 1.61 -1.34 12.18
CA GLN A 78 2.92 -1.98 11.93
C GLN A 78 3.85 -1.11 11.10
#